data_AF-A0A1I0VI56-F1
#
_entry.id   AF-A0A1I0VI56-F1
#
_cell.length_a   1.000
_cell.length_b   1.000
_cell.length_c   1.000
_cell.angle_alpha   90.00
_cell.angle_beta   90.00
_cell.angle_gamma   90.00
#
_symmetry.space_group_name_H-M   'P 1'
#
loop_
_entity.id
_entity.type
_entity.pdbx_description
1 polymer ?
#
loop_
_entity_poly.entity_id
_entity_poly.type
_entity_poly.pdbx_seq_one_letter_code
_entity_poly.pdbx_strand_id
1 'polypeptide(L)'
;MTVFINGEAGATSYPVAAGNTVNLVDLDSGRMWFKSTDVNGMPCPMRTFEIKEVTPPPAGGDMVSRKEFDKLSQQLQNLQQLLVNAQAPAEKGGKAK
;
A
#
# COMPACT_ATOMS: atom_id res chain seq x y z
N MET A 1 12.30 -15.47 -16.57
CA MET A 1 12.40 -14.75 -17.86
C MET A 1 11.13 -13.93 -18.05
N THR A 2 11.24 -12.71 -18.57
CA THR A 2 10.08 -11.84 -18.88
C THR A 2 9.93 -11.73 -20.39
N VAL A 3 8.71 -11.85 -20.89
CA VAL A 3 8.39 -11.81 -22.32
C VAL A 3 7.20 -10.89 -22.55
N PHE A 4 7.32 -10.02 -23.53
CA PHE A 4 6.23 -9.15 -23.96
C PHE A 4 5.35 -9.89 -24.98
N ILE A 5 4.05 -9.85 -24.74
CA ILE A 5 3.04 -10.55 -25.54
C ILE A 5 1.86 -9.63 -25.80
N ASN A 6 1.11 -9.95 -26.84
CA ASN A 6 -0.09 -9.22 -27.20
C ASN A 6 -1.31 -10.05 -26.80
N GLY A 7 -1.97 -9.66 -25.71
CA GLY A 7 -3.21 -10.26 -25.25
C GLY A 7 -3.11 -11.68 -24.67
N GLU A 8 -4.24 -12.13 -24.15
CA GLU A 8 -4.38 -13.40 -23.43
C GLU A 8 -4.16 -14.64 -24.32
N ALA A 9 -4.46 -14.54 -25.61
CA ALA A 9 -4.20 -15.61 -26.57
C ALA A 9 -2.69 -15.89 -26.71
N GLY A 10 -1.87 -14.84 -26.68
CA GLY A 10 -0.41 -14.96 -26.64
C GLY A 10 0.08 -15.57 -25.32
N ALA A 11 -0.55 -15.20 -24.20
CA ALA A 11 -0.22 -15.75 -22.88
C ALA A 11 -0.45 -17.27 -22.80
N THR A 12 -1.62 -17.69 -23.27
CA THR A 12 -2.06 -19.08 -23.18
C THR A 12 -1.24 -20.00 -24.08
N SER A 13 -0.87 -19.54 -25.28
CA SER A 13 -0.11 -20.31 -26.25
C SER A 13 1.41 -20.34 -25.99
N TYR A 14 1.93 -19.46 -25.12
CA TYR A 14 3.37 -19.36 -24.88
C TYR A 14 3.98 -20.66 -24.29
N PRO A 15 5.00 -21.27 -24.92
CA PRO A 15 5.61 -22.50 -24.42
C PRO A 15 6.51 -22.23 -23.22
N VAL A 16 6.45 -23.11 -22.21
CA VAL A 16 7.32 -23.04 -21.02
C VAL A 16 8.00 -24.38 -20.82
N ALA A 17 9.34 -24.38 -20.81
CA ALA A 17 10.14 -25.56 -20.58
C ALA A 17 9.88 -26.19 -19.19
N ALA A 18 10.09 -27.50 -19.06
CA ALA A 18 9.95 -28.21 -17.80
C ALA A 18 10.83 -27.58 -16.70
N GLY A 19 10.26 -27.41 -15.50
CA GLY A 19 10.89 -26.79 -14.35
C GLY A 19 11.00 -25.27 -14.40
N ASN A 20 10.56 -24.62 -15.49
CA ASN A 20 10.71 -23.17 -15.66
C ASN A 20 9.42 -22.40 -15.36
N THR A 21 9.61 -21.12 -15.05
CA THR A 21 8.55 -20.13 -14.91
C THR A 21 8.86 -18.91 -15.80
N VAL A 22 7.86 -18.50 -16.57
CA VAL A 22 7.93 -17.34 -17.46
C VAL A 22 6.87 -16.32 -17.02
N ASN A 23 7.30 -15.06 -16.97
CA ASN A 23 6.43 -13.91 -16.78
C ASN A 23 6.07 -13.34 -18.16
N LEU A 24 4.78 -13.26 -18.45
CA LEU A 24 4.24 -12.77 -19.71
C LEU A 24 3.54 -11.45 -19.44
N VAL A 25 3.95 -10.39 -20.11
CA VAL A 25 3.47 -9.04 -19.85
C VAL A 25 2.83 -8.47 -21.10
N ASP A 26 1.60 -8.00 -20.96
CA ASP A 26 0.92 -7.17 -21.94
C ASP A 26 0.75 -5.77 -21.35
N LEU A 27 1.53 -4.83 -21.88
CA LEU A 27 1.52 -3.44 -21.43
C LEU A 27 0.28 -2.69 -21.92
N ASP A 28 -0.31 -3.10 -23.05
CA ASP A 28 -1.45 -2.42 -23.65
C ASP A 28 -2.73 -2.73 -22.86
N SER A 29 -2.90 -3.98 -22.42
CA SER A 29 -4.03 -4.36 -21.57
C SER A 29 -3.78 -4.20 -20.07
N GLY A 30 -2.55 -3.88 -19.66
CA GLY A 30 -2.18 -3.77 -18.25
C GLY A 30 -2.31 -5.10 -17.50
N ARG A 31 -1.97 -6.22 -18.15
CA ARG A 31 -2.09 -7.56 -17.57
C ARG A 31 -0.76 -8.28 -17.61
N MET A 32 -0.53 -9.11 -16.59
CA MET A 32 0.59 -10.05 -16.57
C MET A 32 0.15 -11.43 -16.15
N TRP A 33 0.82 -12.44 -16.71
CA TRP A 33 0.59 -13.84 -16.42
C TRP A 33 1.88 -14.53 -15.99
N PHE A 34 1.77 -15.39 -14.99
CA PHE A 34 2.82 -16.35 -14.66
C PHE A 34 2.42 -17.71 -15.17
N LYS A 35 3.23 -18.23 -16.10
CA LYS A 35 3.10 -19.58 -16.62
C LYS A 35 4.29 -20.40 -16.16
N SER A 36 4.02 -21.53 -15.51
CA SER A 36 5.04 -22.43 -15.01
C SER A 36 4.73 -23.87 -15.35
N THR A 37 5.79 -24.64 -15.50
CA THR A 37 5.73 -26.08 -15.75
C THR A 37 6.57 -26.78 -14.71
N ASP A 38 6.08 -27.88 -14.14
CA ASP A 38 6.88 -28.70 -13.22
C ASP A 38 8.05 -29.38 -13.93
N VAL A 39 8.91 -30.07 -13.17
CA VAL A 39 10.09 -30.78 -13.71
C VAL A 39 9.73 -31.92 -14.67
N ASN A 40 8.49 -32.42 -14.64
CA ASN A 40 8.00 -33.49 -15.51
C ASN A 40 7.29 -32.96 -16.77
N GLY A 41 7.18 -31.63 -16.92
CA GLY A 41 6.48 -31.04 -18.06
C GLY A 41 4.99 -30.79 -17.81
N MET A 42 4.47 -31.04 -16.60
CA MET A 42 3.07 -30.78 -16.26
C MET A 42 2.84 -29.28 -16.04
N PRO A 43 1.89 -28.65 -16.76
CA PRO A 43 1.59 -27.25 -16.58
C PRO A 43 0.94 -27.01 -15.21
N CYS A 44 1.44 -26.01 -14.48
CA CYS A 44 0.77 -25.53 -13.28
C CYS A 44 -0.37 -24.57 -13.66
N PRO A 45 -1.34 -24.34 -12.76
CA PRO A 45 -2.37 -23.34 -12.96
C PRO A 45 -1.77 -21.96 -13.27
N MET A 46 -2.22 -21.35 -14.36
CA MET A 46 -1.77 -20.01 -14.75
C MET A 46 -2.29 -18.97 -13.76
N ARG A 47 -1.42 -18.05 -13.34
CA ARG A 47 -1.78 -16.96 -12.44
C ARG A 47 -1.83 -15.65 -13.21
N THR A 48 -2.90 -14.89 -13.03
CA THR A 48 -3.13 -13.61 -13.71
C THR A 48 -3.10 -12.48 -12.70
N PHE A 49 -2.44 -11.38 -13.05
CA PHE A 49 -2.40 -10.16 -12.25
C PHE A 49 -2.71 -8.97 -13.14
N GLU A 50 -3.36 -7.97 -12.55
CA GLU A 50 -3.53 -6.65 -13.16
C GLU A 50 -2.37 -5.75 -12.76
N ILE A 51 -1.74 -5.13 -13.74
CA ILE A 51 -0.71 -4.11 -13.55
C ILE A 51 -1.43 -2.76 -13.51
N LYS A 52 -1.20 -2.03 -12.43
CA LYS A 52 -1.60 -0.63 -12.33
C LYS A 52 -0.34 0.20 -12.21
N GLU A 53 -0.25 1.23 -13.02
CA GLU A 53 0.82 2.20 -12.89
C GLU A 53 0.71 2.86 -11.52
N VAL A 54 1.80 2.80 -10.76
CA VAL A 54 1.90 3.54 -9.51
C VAL A 54 2.29 4.95 -9.91
N THR A 55 1.30 5.82 -10.06
CA THR A 55 1.57 7.24 -10.12
C THR A 55 2.06 7.67 -8.74
N PRO A 56 3.24 8.33 -8.64
CA PRO A 56 3.61 8.95 -7.40
C PRO A 56 2.48 9.92 -7.02
N PRO A 57 2.10 10.00 -5.72
CA PRO A 57 1.15 11.01 -5.30
C PRO A 57 1.64 12.38 -5.80
N PRO A 58 0.74 13.26 -6.27
CA PRO A 58 1.13 14.54 -6.84
C PRO A 58 2.11 15.24 -5.89
N ALA A 59 3.31 15.52 -6.40
CA ALA A 59 4.34 16.27 -5.68
C ALA A 59 3.81 17.70 -5.46
N GLY A 60 3.08 17.90 -4.38
CA GLY A 60 2.35 19.14 -4.15
C GLY A 60 1.18 19.06 -3.16
N GLY A 61 0.83 17.87 -2.65
CA GLY A 61 0.05 17.82 -1.41
C GLY A 61 0.94 18.20 -0.23
N ASP A 62 0.51 19.15 0.61
CA ASP A 62 1.12 19.42 1.90
C ASP A 62 1.09 18.13 2.74
N MET A 63 2.16 17.36 2.67
CA MET A 63 2.30 16.11 3.42
C MET A 63 2.86 16.42 4.80
N VAL A 64 2.14 16.02 5.83
CA VAL A 64 2.60 16.11 7.21
C VAL A 64 3.41 14.86 7.52
N SER A 65 4.66 15.02 7.93
CA SER A 65 5.47 13.91 8.40
C SER A 65 4.88 13.30 9.68
N ARG A 66 5.17 12.02 9.94
CA ARG A 66 4.67 11.36 11.16
C ARG A 66 5.08 12.11 12.43
N LYS A 67 6.29 12.68 12.45
CA LYS A 67 6.79 13.48 13.58
C LYS A 67 5.98 14.76 13.80
N GLU A 68 5.61 15.45 12.73
CA GLU A 68 4.78 16.66 12.82
C GLU A 68 3.36 16.34 13.29
N PHE A 69 2.81 15.21 12.84
CA PHE A 69 1.52 14.71 13.32
C PHE A 69 1.54 14.40 14.82
N ASP A 70 2.56 13.68 15.29
CA ASP A 70 2.68 13.30 16.70
C ASP A 70 2.87 14.55 17.58
N LYS A 71 3.64 15.54 17.12
CA LYS A 71 3.81 16.83 17.81
C LYS A 71 2.48 17.59 17.91
N LEU A 72 1.72 17.68 16.82
CA LEU A 72 0.40 18.33 16.81
C LEU A 72 -0.57 17.63 17.76
N SER A 73 -0.58 16.28 17.76
CA SER A 73 -1.40 15.49 18.67
C SER A 73 -1.11 15.79 20.14
N GLN A 74 0.16 15.87 20.52
CA GLN A 74 0.58 16.24 21.87
C GLN A 74 0.14 17.66 22.25
N GLN A 75 0.26 18.63 21.32
CA GLN A 75 -0.17 20.00 21.57
C GLN A 75 -1.69 20.09 21.81
N LEU A 76 -2.49 19.34 21.04
CA LEU A 76 -3.93 19.29 21.22
C LEU A 76 -4.33 18.66 22.57
N GLN A 77 -3.66 17.57 22.98
CA GLN A 77 -3.89 16.95 24.28
C GLN A 77 -3.56 17.91 25.44
N ASN A 78 -2.44 18.62 25.35
CA ASN A 78 -2.04 19.59 26.37
C ASN A 78 -3.04 20.74 26.46
N LEU A 79 -3.50 21.28 25.32
CA LEU A 79 -4.53 22.32 25.29
C LEU A 79 -5.83 21.83 25.91
N GLN A 80 -6.26 20.61 25.59
CA GLN A 80 -7.47 20.03 26.17
C GLN A 80 -7.37 19.91 27.69
N GLN A 81 -6.24 19.46 28.21
CA GLN A 81 -6.00 19.38 29.66
C GLN A 81 -6.01 20.75 30.33
N LEU A 82 -5.40 21.77 29.71
CA LEU A 82 -5.42 23.14 30.24
C LEU A 82 -6.85 23.70 30.30
N LEU A 83 -7.67 23.45 29.29
CA LEU A 83 -9.08 23.87 29.29
C LEU A 83 -9.87 23.18 30.40
N VAL A 84 -9.66 21.87 30.61
CA VAL A 84 -10.30 21.13 31.71
C VAL A 84 -9.87 21.68 33.07
N ASN A 85 -8.58 21.94 33.26
CA ASN A 85 -8.05 22.49 34.51
C ASN A 85 -8.52 23.92 34.77
N ALA A 86 -8.68 24.74 33.72
CA ALA A 86 -9.22 26.09 33.83
C ALA A 86 -10.73 26.13 34.11
N GLN A 87 -11.45 25.03 33.83
CA GLN A 87 -12.88 24.87 34.12
C GLN A 87 -13.14 24.25 35.49
N ALA A 88 -12.11 23.80 36.22
CA ALA A 88 -12.26 23.32 37.59
C ALA A 88 -12.60 24.50 38.52
N PRO A 89 -13.66 24.41 39.35
CA PRO A 89 -14.05 25.50 40.24
C PRO A 89 -12.94 25.74 41.27
N ALA A 90 -12.59 27.01 41.49
CA ALA A 90 -11.65 27.42 42.53
C ALA A 90 -12.16 26.90 43.90
N GLU A 91 -11.50 25.89 44.46
CA GLU A 91 -11.76 25.47 45.82
C GLU A 91 -11.50 26.65 46.75
N LYS A 92 -12.59 27.16 47.35
CA LYS A 92 -12.54 28.16 48.41
C LYS A 92 -11.75 27.58 49.58
N GLY A 93 -10.48 27.93 49.66
CA GLY A 93 -9.65 27.73 50.85
C GLY A 93 -10.19 28.56 52.01
N GLY A 94 -11.07 27.96 52.80
CA GLY A 94 -11.42 28.46 54.12
C GLY A 94 -10.20 28.36 55.04
N LYS A 95 -9.91 29.44 55.77
CA LYS A 95 -9.27 29.33 57.08
C LYS A 95 -10.07 30.12 58.09
N ALA A 96 -10.72 29.34 58.97
CA ALA A 96 -11.19 29.80 60.26
C ALA A 96 -9.99 30.03 61.17
N LYS A 97 -9.86 31.25 61.69
CA LYS A 97 -9.70 31.58 63.11
C LYS A 97 -9.54 33.09 63.28
#